data_AF-A0A2N3HI39-F1
#
_entry.id   AF-A0A2N3HI39-F1
#
_cell.length_a   1.000
_cell.length_b   1.000
_cell.length_c   1.000
_cell.angle_alpha   90.00
_cell.angle_beta   90.00
_cell.angle_gamma   90.00
#
_symmetry.space_group_name_H-M   'P 1'
#
loop_
_entity.id
_entity.type
_entity.pdbx_description
1 polymer ?
#
loop_
_entity_poly.entity_id
_entity_poly.type
_entity_poly.pdbx_seq_one_letter_code
_entity_poly.pdbx_strand_id
1 'polypeptide(L)'
;MPTKFKPVLIIALWVLIAFLAYSTFKSVYSPILFNQEKEKRYAAVIKNLIDIRNAELAHRQVKGKFTDNFDTLVKFIDEAQFTITQRRDSTIIDVERTKLFGVDMTKSIVLIDTLGYVAVKDSLFKNSTRYKTMMNVPVGKPGEKFQLKAGVLEQNGVNIPVFEVSVKKDVILFDQEKDLLMQENQVVSVEGVNGDTIKVGSMDEVNTSGNWPKTYGNNE
;
A
#
# COMPACT_ATOMS: atom_id res chain seq x y z
N MET A 1 11.24 63.54 -24.60
CA MET A 1 10.19 62.52 -24.84
C MET A 1 8.87 63.22 -25.12
N PRO A 2 8.19 62.97 -26.24
CA PRO A 2 6.89 63.60 -26.52
C PRO A 2 5.89 63.20 -25.44
N THR A 3 5.26 64.19 -24.80
CA THR A 3 4.37 64.04 -23.64
C THR A 3 3.18 63.10 -23.85
N LYS A 4 2.84 62.78 -25.11
CA LYS A 4 1.77 61.85 -25.49
C LYS A 4 2.09 60.35 -25.26
N PHE A 5 3.35 59.96 -25.09
CA PHE A 5 3.75 58.56 -24.86
C PHE A 5 3.75 58.13 -23.38
N LYS A 6 3.81 59.10 -22.46
CA LYS A 6 3.77 58.83 -21.01
C LYS A 6 2.54 58.04 -20.54
N PRO A 7 1.28 58.36 -20.96
CA PRO A 7 0.11 57.62 -20.48
C PRO A 7 0.07 56.16 -20.97
N VAL A 8 0.54 55.88 -22.18
CA VAL A 8 0.62 54.51 -22.73
C VAL A 8 1.61 53.67 -21.93
N LEU A 9 2.76 54.26 -21.57
CA LEU A 9 3.79 53.58 -20.78
C LEU A 9 3.30 53.31 -19.35
N ILE A 10 2.53 54.22 -18.75
CA ILE A 10 1.90 54.02 -17.44
C ILE A 10 0.87 52.88 -17.49
N ILE A 11 0.01 52.84 -18.51
CA ILE A 11 -0.98 51.76 -18.67
C ILE A 11 -0.27 50.42 -18.87
N ALA A 12 0.76 50.35 -19.72
CA ALA A 12 1.57 49.15 -19.91
C ALA A 12 2.24 48.70 -18.61
N LEU A 13 2.74 49.64 -17.80
CA LEU A 13 3.34 49.35 -16.50
C LEU A 13 2.30 48.81 -15.51
N TRP A 14 1.09 49.37 -15.48
CA TRP A 14 -0.01 48.85 -14.65
C TRP A 14 -0.44 47.44 -15.06
N VAL A 15 -0.51 47.15 -16.36
CA VAL A 15 -0.78 45.80 -16.88
C VAL A 15 0.34 44.84 -16.46
N LEU A 16 1.61 45.27 -16.55
CA LEU A 16 2.75 44.47 -16.09
C LEU A 16 2.67 44.20 -14.59
N ILE A 17 2.33 45.19 -13.76
CA ILE A 17 2.18 45.02 -12.31
C ILE A 17 1.05 44.03 -12.00
N ALA A 18 -0.10 44.15 -12.67
CA ALA A 18 -1.22 43.22 -12.49
C ALA A 18 -0.83 41.78 -12.91
N PHE A 19 -0.09 41.63 -14.01
CA PHE A 19 0.44 40.34 -14.47
C PHE A 19 1.41 39.74 -13.45
N LEU A 20 2.36 40.52 -12.95
CA LEU A 20 3.34 40.07 -11.94
C LEU A 20 2.66 39.71 -10.61
N ALA A 21 1.66 40.48 -10.18
CA ALA A 21 0.87 40.18 -8.99
C ALA A 21 0.11 38.85 -9.14
N TYR A 22 -0.54 38.63 -10.29
CA TYR A 22 -1.21 37.36 -10.59
C TYR A 22 -0.23 36.18 -10.65
N SER A 23 0.92 36.36 -11.30
CA SER A 23 1.96 35.32 -11.40
C SER A 23 2.50 34.93 -10.02
N THR A 24 2.74 35.91 -9.15
CA THR A 24 3.23 35.66 -7.79
C THR A 24 2.18 34.94 -6.95
N PHE A 25 0.92 35.36 -7.04
CA PHE A 25 -0.19 34.68 -6.37
C PHE A 25 -0.35 33.24 -6.85
N LYS A 26 -0.36 33.01 -8.18
CA LYS A 26 -0.44 31.67 -8.76
C LYS A 26 0.72 30.79 -8.29
N SER A 27 1.94 31.33 -8.25
CA SER A 27 3.13 30.59 -7.84
C SER A 27 3.06 30.10 -6.39
N VAL A 28 2.42 30.85 -5.49
CA VAL A 28 2.27 30.44 -4.07
C VAL A 28 1.05 29.54 -3.88
N TYR A 29 -0.04 29.80 -4.60
CA TYR A 29 -1.28 29.06 -4.45
C TYR A 29 -1.26 27.68 -5.12
N SER A 30 -0.61 27.54 -6.28
CA SER A 30 -0.48 26.27 -7.03
C SER A 30 0.09 25.12 -6.18
N PRO A 31 1.23 25.26 -5.46
CA PRO A 31 1.77 24.17 -4.64
C PRO A 31 0.89 23.81 -3.45
N ILE A 32 0.12 24.76 -2.89
CA ILE A 32 -0.81 24.49 -1.78
C ILE A 32 -1.96 23.62 -2.27
N LEU A 33 -2.58 24.00 -3.39
CA LEU A 33 -3.67 23.24 -4.00
C LEU A 33 -3.20 21.84 -4.42
N PHE A 34 -2.00 21.75 -5.00
CA PHE A 34 -1.37 20.48 -5.35
C PHE A 34 -1.22 19.58 -4.13
N ASN A 35 -0.68 20.08 -3.00
CA ASN A 35 -0.51 19.29 -1.79
C ASN A 35 -1.84 18.81 -1.21
N GLN A 36 -2.88 19.66 -1.18
CA GLN A 36 -4.20 19.26 -0.70
C GLN A 36 -4.84 18.15 -1.55
N GLU A 37 -4.78 18.30 -2.89
CA GLU A 37 -5.34 17.31 -3.80
C GLU A 37 -4.52 16.01 -3.78
N LYS A 38 -3.19 16.13 -3.66
CA LYS A 38 -2.27 15.01 -3.48
C LYS A 38 -2.62 14.21 -2.24
N GLU A 39 -2.73 14.85 -1.08
CA GLU A 39 -3.02 14.16 0.18
C GLU A 39 -4.33 13.38 0.10
N LYS A 40 -5.38 14.03 -0.43
CA LYS A 40 -6.70 13.43 -0.61
C LYS A 40 -6.66 12.21 -1.54
N ARG A 41 -5.96 12.32 -2.67
CA ARG A 41 -5.85 11.21 -3.63
C ARG A 41 -4.97 10.09 -3.10
N TYR A 42 -3.84 10.41 -2.47
CA TYR A 42 -2.94 9.43 -1.88
C TYR A 42 -3.63 8.64 -0.78
N ALA A 43 -4.38 9.30 0.11
CA ALA A 43 -5.15 8.61 1.14
C ALA A 43 -6.13 7.56 0.56
N ALA A 44 -6.83 7.90 -0.53
CA ALA A 44 -7.74 6.96 -1.20
C ALA A 44 -7.00 5.77 -1.83
N VAL A 45 -5.88 6.02 -2.50
CA VAL A 45 -5.04 4.98 -3.12
C VAL A 45 -4.42 4.08 -2.05
N ILE A 46 -3.86 4.66 -1.00
CA ILE A 46 -3.21 3.95 0.10
C ILE A 46 -4.20 3.05 0.83
N LYS A 47 -5.44 3.51 1.05
CA LYS A 47 -6.50 2.66 1.61
C LYS A 47 -6.75 1.40 0.79
N ASN A 48 -6.79 1.53 -0.54
CA ASN A 48 -6.94 0.38 -1.43
C ASN A 48 -5.69 -0.52 -1.43
N LEU A 49 -4.48 0.05 -1.39
CA LEU A 49 -3.23 -0.71 -1.26
C LEU A 49 -3.18 -1.49 0.06
N ILE A 50 -3.64 -0.92 1.17
CA ILE A 50 -3.75 -1.61 2.47
C ILE A 50 -4.75 -2.77 2.38
N ASP A 51 -5.88 -2.57 1.72
CA ASP A 51 -6.87 -3.64 1.51
C ASP A 51 -6.27 -4.80 0.69
N ILE A 52 -5.53 -4.50 -0.39
CA ILE A 52 -4.83 -5.52 -1.20
C ILE A 52 -3.74 -6.21 -0.38
N ARG A 53 -2.93 -5.47 0.38
CA ARG A 53 -1.91 -6.01 1.28
C ARG A 53 -2.51 -7.02 2.25
N ASN A 54 -3.61 -6.66 2.92
CA ASN A 54 -4.23 -7.54 3.90
C ASN A 54 -4.81 -8.81 3.24
N ALA A 55 -5.35 -8.69 2.03
CA ALA A 55 -5.81 -9.83 1.25
C ALA A 55 -4.65 -10.76 0.85
N GLU A 56 -3.52 -10.21 0.38
CA GLU A 56 -2.32 -10.99 0.05
C GLU A 56 -1.73 -11.70 1.28
N LEU A 57 -1.66 -11.01 2.42
CA LEU A 57 -1.21 -11.60 3.69
C LEU A 57 -2.11 -12.76 4.12
N ALA A 58 -3.43 -12.61 3.99
CA ALA A 58 -4.38 -13.68 4.25
C ALA A 58 -4.21 -14.86 3.27
N HIS A 59 -3.99 -14.56 1.99
CA HIS A 59 -3.71 -15.58 0.97
C HIS A 59 -2.45 -16.38 1.30
N ARG A 60 -1.37 -15.72 1.74
CA ARG A 60 -0.17 -16.38 2.24
C ARG A 60 -0.44 -17.21 3.50
N GLN A 61 -1.24 -16.72 4.43
CA GLN A 61 -1.53 -17.45 5.67
C GLN A 61 -2.30 -18.76 5.41
N VAL A 62 -3.22 -18.77 4.45
CA VAL A 62 -4.07 -19.95 4.16
C VAL A 62 -3.44 -20.87 3.11
N LYS A 63 -2.87 -20.32 2.03
CA LYS A 63 -2.31 -21.10 0.90
C LYS A 63 -0.79 -21.21 0.90
N GLY A 64 -0.09 -20.48 1.77
CA GLY A 64 1.38 -20.50 1.88
C GLY A 64 2.13 -19.66 0.83
N LYS A 65 1.44 -19.00 -0.11
CA LYS A 65 2.04 -18.21 -1.19
C LYS A 65 1.26 -16.93 -1.46
N PHE A 66 1.88 -15.94 -2.13
CA PHE A 66 1.19 -14.77 -2.68
C PHE A 66 0.63 -15.04 -4.07
N THR A 67 -0.25 -14.17 -4.59
CA THR A 67 -0.76 -14.26 -5.96
C THR A 67 -0.39 -13.03 -6.79
N ASP A 68 -0.16 -13.25 -8.07
CA ASP A 68 0.09 -12.21 -9.07
C ASP A 68 -1.19 -11.79 -9.82
N ASN A 69 -2.33 -12.41 -9.52
CA ASN A 69 -3.58 -12.20 -10.23
C ASN A 69 -4.72 -11.79 -9.29
N PHE A 70 -5.27 -10.60 -9.53
CA PHE A 70 -6.40 -10.05 -8.81
C PHE A 70 -7.66 -10.93 -8.85
N ASP A 71 -7.94 -11.61 -9.96
CA ASP A 71 -9.11 -12.50 -10.04
C ASP A 71 -8.99 -13.67 -9.08
N THR A 72 -7.77 -14.19 -8.91
CA THR A 72 -7.47 -15.27 -7.95
C THR A 72 -7.59 -14.77 -6.52
N LEU A 73 -7.14 -13.53 -6.28
CA LEU A 73 -7.26 -12.89 -4.97
C LEU A 73 -8.73 -12.63 -4.60
N VAL A 74 -9.55 -12.14 -5.53
CA VAL A 74 -10.99 -11.90 -5.33
C VAL A 74 -11.72 -13.21 -5.05
N LYS A 75 -11.48 -14.26 -5.85
CA LYS A 75 -12.05 -15.60 -5.60
C LYS A 75 -11.64 -16.16 -4.25
N PHE A 76 -10.37 -15.98 -3.88
CA PHE A 76 -9.90 -16.39 -2.55
C PHE A 76 -10.65 -15.67 -1.44
N ILE A 77 -10.88 -14.35 -1.54
CA ILE A 77 -11.63 -13.61 -0.51
C ILE A 77 -13.08 -14.14 -0.39
N ASP A 78 -13.71 -14.49 -1.51
CA ASP A 78 -15.09 -15.00 -1.53
C ASP A 78 -15.21 -16.45 -1.01
N GLU A 79 -14.23 -17.31 -1.28
CA GLU A 79 -14.30 -18.75 -0.99
C GLU A 79 -13.58 -19.15 0.31
N ALA A 80 -12.53 -18.43 0.71
CA ALA A 80 -11.63 -18.89 1.75
C ALA A 80 -12.12 -18.59 3.17
N GLN A 81 -11.72 -19.48 4.08
CA GLN A 81 -11.97 -19.38 5.51
C GLN A 81 -10.64 -19.49 6.27
N PHE A 82 -10.45 -18.63 7.27
CA PHE A 82 -9.39 -18.75 8.26
C PHE A 82 -9.68 -19.91 9.20
N THR A 83 -8.70 -20.80 9.36
CA THR A 83 -8.71 -21.83 10.40
C THR A 83 -8.23 -21.22 11.71
N ILE A 84 -9.10 -21.17 12.72
CA ILE A 84 -8.68 -20.78 14.07
C ILE A 84 -8.01 -21.99 14.70
N THR A 85 -6.69 -21.96 14.82
CA THR A 85 -5.91 -23.01 15.47
C THR A 85 -5.50 -22.60 16.87
N GLN A 86 -5.69 -23.48 17.85
CA GLN A 86 -5.17 -23.32 19.19
C GLN A 86 -3.98 -24.25 19.39
N ARG A 87 -2.84 -23.66 19.77
CA ARG A 87 -1.69 -24.42 20.23
C ARG A 87 -1.84 -24.68 21.73
N ARG A 88 -1.85 -25.96 22.12
CA ARG A 88 -1.82 -26.39 23.52
C ARG A 88 -0.58 -27.25 23.75
N ASP A 89 0.30 -26.75 24.63
CA ASP A 89 1.42 -27.53 25.12
C ASP A 89 0.90 -28.54 26.14
N SER A 90 1.09 -29.82 25.86
CA SER A 90 0.68 -30.92 26.74
C SER A 90 1.89 -31.80 27.04
N THR A 91 1.91 -32.36 28.24
CA THR A 91 3.02 -33.21 28.69
C THR A 91 2.51 -34.63 28.78
N ILE A 92 3.06 -35.53 27.96
CA ILE A 92 2.72 -36.97 27.96
C ILE A 92 3.91 -37.76 28.52
N ILE A 93 3.64 -38.86 29.22
CA ILE A 93 4.68 -39.76 29.72
C ILE A 93 5.39 -40.45 28.53
N ASP A 94 6.71 -40.34 28.49
CA ASP A 94 7.56 -40.92 27.46
C ASP A 94 7.76 -42.42 27.76
N VAL A 95 6.92 -43.27 27.17
CA VAL A 95 6.88 -44.72 27.46
C VAL A 95 8.21 -45.42 27.18
N GLU A 96 8.99 -44.95 26.21
CA GLU A 96 10.29 -45.55 25.87
C GLU A 96 11.36 -45.17 26.89
N ARG A 97 11.42 -43.89 27.29
CA ARG A 97 12.40 -43.43 28.29
C ARG A 97 12.05 -43.86 29.71
N THR A 98 10.77 -43.93 30.05
CA THR A 98 10.32 -44.46 31.34
C THR A 98 10.70 -45.95 31.50
N LYS A 99 10.62 -46.75 30.42
CA LYS A 99 11.10 -48.15 30.43
C LYS A 99 12.62 -48.28 30.52
N LEU A 100 13.37 -47.35 29.93
CA LEU A 100 14.85 -47.36 29.93
C LEU A 100 15.46 -46.92 31.27
N PHE A 101 14.87 -45.92 31.94
CA PHE A 101 15.44 -45.30 33.14
C PHE A 101 14.73 -45.68 34.44
N GLY A 102 13.59 -46.40 34.38
CA GLY A 102 12.86 -46.88 35.56
C GLY A 102 12.20 -45.78 36.40
N VAL A 103 12.18 -44.55 35.90
CA VAL A 103 11.54 -43.37 36.50
C VAL A 103 10.64 -42.70 35.47
N ASP A 104 9.51 -42.15 35.92
CA ASP A 104 8.53 -41.50 35.03
C ASP A 104 9.14 -40.28 34.33
N MET A 105 9.51 -40.47 33.08
CA MET A 105 10.04 -39.42 32.21
C MET A 105 8.88 -38.86 31.40
N THR A 106 8.77 -37.53 31.34
CA THR A 106 7.72 -36.87 30.55
C THR A 106 8.30 -36.16 29.33
N LYS A 107 7.53 -36.14 28.25
CA LYS A 107 7.83 -35.46 26.99
C LYS A 107 6.77 -34.39 26.74
N SER A 108 7.24 -33.17 26.50
CA SER A 108 6.38 -32.08 26.03
C SER A 108 6.03 -32.30 24.57
N ILE A 109 4.73 -32.33 24.28
CA ILE A 109 4.18 -32.36 22.93
C ILE A 109 3.33 -31.12 22.70
N VAL A 110 3.31 -30.65 21.46
CA VAL A 110 2.53 -29.50 21.04
C VAL A 110 1.35 -30.02 20.24
N LEU A 111 0.13 -29.94 20.79
CA LEU A 111 -1.08 -30.25 20.04
C LEU A 111 -1.60 -28.96 19.40
N ILE A 112 -1.95 -29.04 18.13
CA ILE A 112 -2.61 -27.96 17.40
C ILE A 112 -4.03 -28.43 17.13
N ASP A 113 -5.01 -27.84 17.81
CA ASP A 113 -6.42 -28.15 17.63
C ASP A 113 -7.10 -27.06 16.79
N THR A 114 -8.08 -27.41 15.96
CA THR A 114 -8.78 -26.46 15.10
C THR A 114 -10.13 -26.11 15.73
N LEU A 115 -10.21 -24.91 16.32
CA LEU A 115 -11.39 -24.42 17.05
C LEU A 115 -12.56 -24.03 16.14
N GLY A 116 -12.31 -23.77 14.85
CA GLY A 116 -13.35 -23.43 13.89
C GLY A 116 -12.84 -22.68 12.67
N TYR A 117 -13.78 -22.23 11.84
CA TYR A 117 -13.53 -21.54 10.58
C TYR A 117 -14.21 -20.16 10.57
N VAL A 118 -13.50 -19.11 10.14
CA VAL A 118 -14.08 -17.76 9.95
C VAL A 118 -13.83 -17.31 8.52
N ALA A 119 -14.86 -16.82 7.82
CA ALA A 119 -14.71 -16.36 6.45
C ALA A 119 -13.70 -15.20 6.35
N VAL A 120 -12.79 -15.26 5.37
CA VAL A 120 -11.78 -14.21 5.15
C VAL A 120 -12.45 -12.87 4.83
N LYS A 121 -13.51 -12.92 4.02
CA LYS A 121 -14.37 -11.77 3.71
C LYS A 121 -14.87 -11.04 4.96
N ASP A 122 -15.43 -11.77 5.92
CA ASP A 122 -16.04 -11.17 7.10
C ASP A 122 -14.98 -10.56 8.03
N SER A 123 -13.80 -11.16 8.08
CA SER A 123 -12.66 -10.66 8.87
C SER A 123 -12.04 -9.38 8.29
N LEU A 124 -11.78 -9.35 6.98
CA LEU A 124 -11.05 -8.24 6.35
C LEU A 124 -11.95 -7.12 5.81
N PHE A 125 -13.12 -7.50 5.30
CA PHE A 125 -14.02 -6.59 4.57
C PHE A 125 -15.36 -6.41 5.26
N LYS A 126 -15.67 -7.19 6.30
CA LYS A 126 -16.96 -7.19 7.00
C LYS A 126 -18.08 -7.33 5.95
N ASN A 127 -18.99 -6.35 5.90
CA ASN A 127 -20.10 -6.32 4.94
C ASN A 127 -19.81 -5.56 3.63
N SER A 128 -18.55 -5.15 3.38
CA SER A 128 -18.20 -4.34 2.21
C SER A 128 -17.80 -5.19 1.01
N THR A 129 -18.29 -4.81 -0.18
CA THR A 129 -17.93 -5.42 -1.48
C THR A 129 -16.72 -4.76 -2.14
N ARG A 130 -16.02 -3.86 -1.45
CA ARG A 130 -14.89 -3.07 -1.98
C ARG A 130 -13.73 -3.92 -2.55
N TYR A 131 -13.56 -5.15 -2.07
CA TYR A 131 -12.56 -6.08 -2.59
C TYR A 131 -12.77 -6.43 -4.07
N LYS A 132 -14.00 -6.36 -4.59
CA LYS A 132 -14.27 -6.63 -6.02
C LYS A 132 -13.71 -5.56 -6.95
N THR A 133 -13.57 -4.34 -6.45
CA THR A 133 -13.08 -3.19 -7.22
C THR A 133 -11.65 -2.79 -6.87
N MET A 134 -10.98 -3.54 -5.98
CA MET A 134 -9.64 -3.19 -5.49
C MET A 134 -8.56 -3.23 -6.58
N MET A 135 -8.79 -3.94 -7.69
CA MET A 135 -7.89 -3.95 -8.85
C MET A 135 -7.76 -2.57 -9.50
N ASN A 136 -8.81 -1.76 -9.44
CA ASN A 136 -8.87 -0.47 -10.11
C ASN A 136 -8.36 0.63 -9.18
N VAL A 137 -7.57 1.55 -9.75
CA VAL A 137 -7.13 2.73 -9.01
C VAL A 137 -8.36 3.63 -8.80
N PRO A 138 -8.71 4.00 -7.56
CA PRO A 138 -9.96 4.70 -7.26
C PRO A 138 -9.95 6.17 -7.71
N VAL A 139 -8.76 6.75 -7.84
CA VAL A 139 -8.54 8.15 -8.18
C VAL A 139 -7.39 8.26 -9.17
N GLY A 140 -7.52 9.15 -10.14
CA GLY A 140 -6.54 9.31 -11.22
C GLY A 140 -7.14 8.99 -12.58
N LYS A 141 -6.28 8.60 -13.52
CA LYS A 141 -6.69 8.36 -14.90
C LYS A 141 -7.71 7.20 -14.98
N PRO A 142 -8.86 7.37 -15.67
CA PRO A 142 -9.89 6.35 -15.74
C PRO A 142 -9.40 5.04 -16.33
N GLY A 143 -9.70 3.92 -15.67
CA GLY A 143 -9.40 2.56 -16.16
C GLY A 143 -8.00 2.04 -15.83
N GLU A 144 -7.18 2.82 -15.12
CA GLU A 144 -5.88 2.34 -14.66
C GLU A 144 -6.02 1.34 -13.50
N LYS A 145 -5.13 0.35 -13.49
CA LYS A 145 -5.13 -0.76 -12.55
C LYS A 145 -3.82 -0.80 -11.78
N PHE A 146 -3.87 -1.34 -10.57
CA PHE A 146 -2.65 -1.61 -9.81
C PHE A 146 -1.82 -2.71 -10.49
N GLN A 147 -0.50 -2.57 -10.47
CA GLN A 147 0.41 -3.61 -10.93
C GLN A 147 0.72 -4.53 -9.76
N LEU A 148 0.20 -5.75 -9.80
CA LEU A 148 0.48 -6.79 -8.81
C LEU A 148 1.51 -7.77 -9.38
N LYS A 149 2.56 -8.03 -8.61
CA LYS A 149 3.58 -9.03 -8.89
C LYS A 149 3.74 -9.90 -7.65
N ALA A 150 3.92 -11.19 -7.85
CA ALA A 150 4.25 -12.12 -6.80
C ALA A 150 5.41 -13.01 -7.25
N GLY A 151 6.23 -13.42 -6.30
CA GLY A 151 7.39 -14.27 -6.55
C GLY A 151 7.88 -14.95 -5.29
N VAL A 152 9.06 -15.56 -5.40
CA VAL A 152 9.75 -16.20 -4.28
C VAL A 152 11.17 -15.68 -4.29
N LEU A 153 11.62 -15.19 -3.14
CA LEU A 153 12.96 -14.72 -2.91
C LEU A 153 13.69 -15.78 -2.07
N GLU A 154 14.84 -16.24 -2.55
CA GLU A 154 15.69 -17.14 -1.79
C GLU A 154 16.63 -16.30 -0.90
N GLN A 155 16.51 -16.46 0.42
CA GLN A 155 17.39 -15.80 1.37
C GLN A 155 17.91 -16.83 2.37
N ASN A 156 19.24 -16.96 2.46
CA ASN A 156 19.91 -17.91 3.35
C ASN A 156 19.43 -19.38 3.17
N GLY A 157 19.15 -19.79 1.94
CA GLY A 157 18.66 -21.14 1.61
C GLY A 157 17.19 -21.39 1.98
N VAL A 158 16.44 -20.35 2.35
CA VAL A 158 15.01 -20.40 2.61
C VAL A 158 14.27 -19.65 1.51
N ASN A 159 13.29 -20.31 0.90
CA ASN A 159 12.39 -19.74 -0.09
C ASN A 159 11.27 -18.95 0.59
N ILE A 160 11.33 -17.63 0.50
CA ILE A 160 10.36 -16.73 1.12
C ILE A 160 9.47 -16.14 0.03
N PRO A 161 8.14 -16.38 0.05
CA PRO A 161 7.25 -15.76 -0.91
C PRO A 161 7.25 -14.24 -0.69
N VAL A 162 7.26 -13.48 -1.77
CA VAL A 162 7.23 -12.01 -1.79
C VAL A 162 6.17 -11.51 -2.78
N PHE A 163 5.71 -10.29 -2.58
CA PHE A 163 4.79 -9.63 -3.49
C PHE A 163 5.10 -8.14 -3.55
N GLU A 164 4.72 -7.51 -4.65
CA GLU A 164 4.77 -6.07 -4.83
C GLU A 164 3.50 -5.62 -5.54
N VAL A 165 2.85 -4.60 -4.97
CA VAL A 165 1.76 -3.88 -5.63
C VAL A 165 2.17 -2.44 -5.80
N SER A 166 2.15 -1.93 -7.03
CA SER A 166 2.58 -0.57 -7.34
C SER A 166 1.61 0.19 -8.23
N VAL A 167 1.63 1.51 -8.10
CA VAL A 167 0.95 2.47 -8.97
C VAL A 167 1.83 3.70 -9.15
N LYS A 168 1.88 4.25 -10.37
CA LYS A 168 2.66 5.46 -10.66
C LYS A 168 1.97 6.71 -10.09
N LYS A 169 2.73 7.61 -9.48
CA LYS A 169 2.22 8.92 -9.03
C LYS A 169 1.63 9.72 -10.19
N ASP A 170 2.25 9.61 -11.37
CA ASP A 170 1.77 10.24 -12.61
C ASP A 170 0.34 9.85 -13.00
N VAL A 171 -0.08 8.62 -12.66
CA VAL A 171 -1.45 8.15 -12.91
C VAL A 171 -2.44 8.79 -11.94
N ILE A 172 -2.01 9.00 -10.69
CA ILE A 172 -2.84 9.54 -9.61
C ILE A 172 -3.03 11.05 -9.76
N LEU A 173 -1.97 11.75 -10.19
CA LEU A 173 -1.89 13.21 -10.31
C LEU A 173 -1.86 13.65 -11.77
N PHE A 174 -2.50 12.89 -12.67
CA PHE A 174 -2.43 13.10 -14.13
C PHE A 174 -2.91 14.47 -14.62
N ASP A 175 -3.72 15.17 -13.83
CA ASP A 175 -4.31 16.49 -14.11
C ASP A 175 -3.55 17.65 -13.49
N GLN A 176 -2.48 17.37 -12.73
CA GLN A 176 -1.67 18.39 -12.05
C GLN A 176 -0.54 18.94 -12.93
N GLU A 177 0.02 20.09 -12.53
CA GLU A 177 1.16 20.70 -13.24
C GLU A 177 2.37 19.75 -13.24
N LYS A 178 2.92 19.49 -14.43
CA LYS A 178 4.02 18.51 -14.64
C LYS A 178 5.28 18.86 -13.86
N ASP A 179 5.56 20.14 -13.67
CA ASP A 179 6.74 20.60 -12.93
C ASP A 179 6.65 20.23 -11.45
N LEU A 180 5.46 20.37 -10.84
CA LEU A 180 5.19 19.96 -9.46
C LEU A 180 5.23 18.43 -9.31
N LEU A 181 4.73 17.70 -10.32
CA LEU A 181 4.80 16.25 -10.35
C LEU A 181 6.24 15.73 -10.46
N MET A 182 7.06 16.35 -11.32
CA MET A 182 8.49 16.03 -11.43
C MET A 182 9.23 16.30 -10.13
N GLN A 183 8.95 17.43 -9.48
CA GLN A 183 9.51 17.74 -8.17
C GLN A 183 9.11 16.67 -7.13
N GLU A 184 7.83 16.30 -7.08
CA GLU A 184 7.30 15.26 -6.18
C GLU A 184 7.87 13.86 -6.46
N ASN A 185 8.16 13.51 -7.71
CA ASN A 185 8.78 12.24 -8.08
C ASN A 185 10.25 12.17 -7.62
N GLN A 186 10.90 13.31 -7.41
CA GLN A 186 12.27 13.41 -6.91
C GLN A 186 12.35 13.58 -5.38
N VAL A 187 11.21 13.76 -4.70
CA VAL A 187 11.19 13.88 -3.24
C VAL A 187 11.60 12.56 -2.60
N VAL A 188 12.67 12.64 -1.80
CA VAL A 188 13.06 11.61 -0.83
C VAL A 188 12.87 12.23 0.55
N SER A 189 11.75 11.91 1.19
CA SER A 189 11.39 12.48 2.49
C SER A 189 10.76 11.41 3.38
N VAL A 190 10.99 11.53 4.69
CA VAL A 190 10.35 10.68 5.71
C VAL A 190 8.84 10.94 5.77
N GLU A 191 8.42 12.15 5.40
CA GLU A 191 7.02 12.61 5.43
C GLU A 191 6.31 12.47 4.07
N GLY A 192 7.00 11.94 3.05
CA GLY A 192 6.48 11.78 1.69
C GLY A 192 6.50 10.33 1.22
N VAL A 193 5.84 10.06 0.10
CA VAL A 193 5.97 8.76 -0.57
C VAL A 193 7.26 8.79 -1.38
N ASN A 194 8.21 7.92 -1.08
CA ASN A 194 9.51 7.95 -1.77
C ASN A 194 9.43 7.35 -3.17
N GLY A 195 9.99 8.06 -4.15
CA GLY A 195 10.07 7.63 -5.56
C GLY A 195 8.90 8.08 -6.43
N ASP A 196 8.83 7.54 -7.64
CA ASP A 196 7.81 7.85 -8.67
C ASP A 196 6.55 6.99 -8.56
N THR A 197 6.57 6.00 -7.67
CA THR A 197 5.51 5.01 -7.49
C THR A 197 5.08 4.94 -6.03
N ILE A 198 3.80 4.71 -5.80
CA ILE A 198 3.29 4.28 -4.49
C ILE A 198 3.25 2.76 -4.53
N LYS A 199 3.97 2.11 -3.63
CA LYS A 199 4.10 0.65 -3.61
C LYS A 199 3.95 0.07 -2.22
N VAL A 200 3.46 -1.17 -2.18
CA VAL A 200 3.40 -2.00 -0.98
C VAL A 200 4.04 -3.35 -1.27
N GLY A 201 4.89 -3.77 -0.33
CA GLY A 201 5.74 -4.92 -0.52
C GLY A 201 6.98 -4.63 -1.37
N SER A 202 7.80 -5.66 -1.57
CA SER A 202 9.01 -5.61 -2.40
C SER A 202 9.25 -6.97 -3.03
N MET A 203 9.69 -6.98 -4.29
CA MET A 203 10.16 -8.20 -4.96
C MET A 203 11.63 -8.53 -4.63
N ASP A 204 12.40 -7.53 -4.21
CA ASP A 204 13.84 -7.64 -4.00
C ASP A 204 14.21 -7.96 -2.54
N GLU A 205 13.29 -7.70 -1.62
CA GLU A 205 13.49 -7.88 -0.18
C GLU A 205 12.24 -8.45 0.48
N VAL A 206 12.40 -9.14 1.61
CA VAL A 206 11.28 -9.64 2.42
C VAL A 206 10.65 -8.48 3.19
N ASN A 207 9.86 -7.68 2.47
CA ASN A 207 9.16 -6.53 3.01
C ASN A 207 7.71 -6.56 2.53
N THR A 208 6.76 -6.33 3.44
CA THR A 208 5.32 -6.23 3.16
C THR A 208 4.77 -4.84 3.48
N SER A 209 5.63 -3.90 3.85
CA SER A 209 5.29 -2.53 4.22
C SER A 209 5.13 -1.65 2.99
N GLY A 210 4.38 -0.56 3.17
CA GLY A 210 4.22 0.49 2.16
C GLY A 210 5.37 1.48 2.16
N ASN A 211 5.59 2.16 1.04
CA ASN A 211 6.58 3.24 0.90
C ASN A 211 6.05 4.65 1.24
N TRP A 212 4.89 4.74 1.90
CA TRP A 212 4.27 5.98 2.36
C TRP A 212 4.50 6.19 3.86
N PRO A 213 4.33 7.40 4.43
CA PRO A 213 4.42 7.66 5.87
C PRO A 213 3.13 7.29 6.64
N LYS A 214 3.25 7.12 7.96
CA LYS A 214 2.11 6.77 8.84
C LYS A 214 0.97 7.79 8.84
N THR A 215 1.20 9.00 8.33
CA THR A 215 0.18 10.07 8.23
C THR A 215 -0.98 9.72 7.31
N TYR A 216 -0.76 8.88 6.28
CA TYR A 216 -1.81 8.44 5.35
C TYR A 216 -2.50 7.13 5.76
N GLY A 217 -2.03 6.48 6.82
CA GLY A 217 -2.49 5.18 7.31
C GLY A 217 -1.37 4.43 8.02
N ASN A 218 -1.71 3.53 8.96
CA ASN A 218 -0.70 2.73 9.65
C ASN A 218 0.12 1.90 8.65
N ASN A 219 1.44 2.11 8.64
CA ASN A 219 2.39 1.37 7.80
C ASN A 219 2.71 -0.03 8.32
N GLU A 220 2.34 -0.31 9.56
CA GLU A 220 2.59 -1.58 10.24
C GLU A 220 1.64 -2.68 9.76
#